data_AF-A0A832RJ88-F1
#
_entry.id   AF-A0A832RJ88-F1
#
_cell.length_a   1.000
_cell.length_b   1.000
_cell.length_c   1.000
_cell.angle_alpha   90.00
_cell.angle_beta   90.00
_cell.angle_gamma   90.00
#
_symmetry.space_group_name_H-M   'P 1'
#
loop_
_entity.id
_entity.type
_entity.pdbx_description
1 polymer ?
#
loop_
_entity_poly.entity_id
_entity_poly.type
_entity_poly.pdbx_seq_one_letter_code
_entity_poly.pdbx_strand_id
1 'polypeptide(L)'
;RNIFEVGITIASFFLAQILSSLYFGRISDSRGVRLTFIRIGFISCAVMFGLHYFADSSLILLLVRLGAGVASGMMVPAMLAYTYESGKDKSKVASVISFHALGWMAGILAAGITNNEKTIFLISTGLFLAGLFFSYRLPKFTISREVTPGTTKNVILQNKYLFLSLLLRHIGAASVWTILPLILTEIFGAKLYEVSIVYVANTATAFVLMNLMAGKISIQNITKFKIGVGLTVFVFAGMAVMSSWWMAIPCMALVGVTWAFLYIGGSIHLMENNPKSTSTGVFNSTISIANVIGPVIAGTIGFWYKEMAVMYFAVAICTVAFFVSLKIRK
;
A
#
# COMPACT_ATOMS: atom_id res chain seq x y z
N ARG A 1 11.49 25.30 -3.07
CA ARG A 1 10.51 24.76 -2.09
C ARG A 1 11.30 24.33 -0.85
N ASN A 2 10.81 24.63 0.35
CA ASN A 2 11.46 24.18 1.59
C ASN A 2 11.23 22.67 1.77
N ILE A 3 12.28 21.90 2.12
CA ILE A 3 12.21 20.44 2.35
C ILE A 3 11.13 20.10 3.39
N PHE A 4 10.94 20.97 4.37
CA PHE A 4 9.89 20.84 5.38
C PHE A 4 8.47 20.85 4.78
N GLU A 5 8.19 21.75 3.83
CA GLU A 5 6.90 21.83 3.14
C GLU A 5 6.63 20.58 2.29
N VAL A 6 7.67 20.04 1.65
CA VAL A 6 7.57 18.78 0.88
C VAL A 6 7.22 17.63 1.81
N GLY A 7 7.87 17.53 2.97
CA GLY A 7 7.58 16.52 3.98
C GLY A 7 6.13 16.58 4.49
N ILE A 8 5.65 17.77 4.87
CA ILE A 8 4.25 17.96 5.29
C ILE A 8 3.27 17.58 4.19
N THR A 9 3.55 17.97 2.94
CA THR A 9 2.69 17.69 1.79
C THR A 9 2.58 16.19 1.51
N ILE A 10 3.66 15.44 1.67
CA ILE A 10 3.65 13.97 1.51
C ILE A 10 2.88 13.33 2.67
N ALA A 11 3.15 13.75 3.91
CA ALA A 11 2.50 13.22 5.11
C ALA A 11 1.00 13.48 5.12
N SER A 12 0.55 14.64 4.60
CA SER A 12 -0.85 15.05 4.62
C SER A 12 -1.76 14.04 3.91
N PHE A 13 -1.33 13.49 2.78
CA PHE A 13 -2.05 12.44 2.06
C PHE A 13 -2.30 11.22 2.95
N PHE A 14 -1.25 10.71 3.60
CA PHE A 14 -1.36 9.52 4.44
C PHE A 14 -2.15 9.79 5.72
N LEU A 15 -1.99 10.95 6.35
CA LEU A 15 -2.78 11.36 7.52
C LEU A 15 -4.27 11.39 7.20
N ALA A 16 -4.64 12.01 6.08
CA ALA A 16 -6.02 12.00 5.60
C ALA A 16 -6.51 10.58 5.29
N GLN A 17 -5.66 9.75 4.68
CA GLN A 17 -5.98 8.36 4.34
C GLN A 17 -6.22 7.48 5.59
N ILE A 18 -5.47 7.67 6.67
CA ILE A 18 -5.66 6.96 7.95
C ILE A 18 -7.07 7.21 8.47
N LEU A 19 -7.43 8.48 8.67
CA LEU A 19 -8.71 8.84 9.27
C LEU A 19 -9.89 8.42 8.39
N SER A 20 -9.80 8.69 7.09
CA SER A 20 -10.86 8.37 6.13
C SER A 20 -11.05 6.86 5.95
N SER A 21 -9.98 6.05 5.93
CA SER A 21 -10.13 4.59 5.78
C SER A 21 -10.74 3.92 7.01
N LEU A 22 -10.43 4.38 8.22
CA LEU A 22 -11.13 3.91 9.44
C LEU A 22 -12.60 4.30 9.42
N TYR A 23 -12.90 5.56 9.09
CA TYR A 23 -14.24 6.10 9.13
C TYR A 23 -15.15 5.51 8.06
N PHE A 24 -14.75 5.61 6.79
CA PHE A 24 -15.57 5.14 5.67
C PHE A 24 -15.61 3.62 5.55
N GLY A 25 -14.55 2.91 5.97
CA GLY A 25 -14.59 1.45 6.09
C GLY A 25 -15.71 0.99 7.02
N ARG A 26 -15.84 1.64 8.18
CA ARG A 26 -16.91 1.36 9.15
C ARG A 26 -18.30 1.71 8.61
N ILE A 27 -18.45 2.85 7.95
CA ILE A 27 -19.74 3.31 7.41
C ILE A 27 -20.20 2.46 6.23
N SER A 28 -19.25 2.05 5.38
CA SER A 28 -19.50 1.11 4.29
C SER A 28 -20.14 -0.17 4.81
N ASP A 29 -19.59 -0.74 5.88
CA ASP A 29 -20.15 -1.93 6.55
C ASP A 29 -21.47 -1.66 7.28
N SER A 30 -21.64 -0.53 7.98
CA SER A 30 -22.92 -0.24 8.67
C SER A 30 -24.08 -0.03 7.71
N ARG A 31 -23.81 0.57 6.55
CA ARG A 31 -24.82 0.83 5.53
C ARG A 31 -25.03 -0.39 4.61
N GLY A 32 -24.08 -1.32 4.56
CA GLY A 32 -24.13 -2.48 3.65
C GLY A 32 -24.07 -2.07 2.18
N VAL A 33 -23.34 -0.99 1.86
CA VAL A 33 -23.21 -0.48 0.48
C VAL A 33 -21.75 -0.28 0.16
N ARG A 34 -21.27 -0.85 -0.96
CA ARG A 34 -19.87 -0.71 -1.43
C ARG A 34 -19.76 0.21 -2.63
N LEU A 35 -20.57 -0.08 -3.65
CA LEU A 35 -20.49 0.59 -4.95
C LEU A 35 -20.67 2.11 -4.85
N THR A 36 -21.47 2.59 -3.89
CA THR A 36 -21.61 4.02 -3.63
C THR A 36 -20.28 4.64 -3.20
N PHE A 37 -19.58 4.06 -2.23
CA PHE A 37 -18.26 4.56 -1.80
C PHE A 37 -17.21 4.42 -2.88
N ILE A 38 -17.25 3.33 -3.67
CA ILE A 38 -16.35 3.14 -4.81
C ILE A 38 -16.56 4.23 -5.86
N ARG A 39 -17.81 4.52 -6.25
CA ARG A 39 -18.15 5.53 -7.27
C ARG A 39 -17.85 6.95 -6.82
N ILE A 40 -18.26 7.32 -5.60
CA ILE A 40 -17.91 8.62 -5.03
C ILE A 40 -16.39 8.72 -4.90
N GLY A 41 -15.72 7.63 -4.51
CA GLY A 41 -14.26 7.53 -4.45
C GLY A 41 -13.60 7.81 -5.79
N PHE A 42 -14.06 7.17 -6.88
CA PHE A 42 -13.57 7.44 -8.22
C PHE A 42 -13.78 8.89 -8.65
N ILE A 43 -14.96 9.46 -8.41
CA ILE A 43 -15.25 10.87 -8.72
C ILE A 43 -14.29 11.79 -7.95
N SER A 44 -14.20 11.62 -6.63
CA SER A 44 -13.34 12.43 -5.78
C SER A 44 -11.86 12.27 -6.14
N CYS A 45 -11.40 11.06 -6.46
CA CYS A 45 -10.04 10.83 -6.95
C CYS A 45 -9.81 11.52 -8.30
N ALA A 46 -10.72 11.39 -9.26
CA ALA A 46 -10.59 12.09 -10.55
C ALA A 46 -10.48 13.60 -10.36
N VAL A 47 -11.32 14.20 -9.52
CA VAL A 47 -11.27 15.64 -9.23
C VAL A 47 -9.95 16.00 -8.53
N MET A 48 -9.60 15.33 -7.43
CA MET A 48 -8.41 15.69 -6.65
C MET A 48 -7.11 15.44 -7.42
N PHE A 49 -6.98 14.34 -8.15
CA PHE A 49 -5.82 14.13 -9.00
C PHE A 49 -5.79 15.11 -10.18
N GLY A 50 -6.94 15.49 -10.74
CA GLY A 50 -7.00 16.53 -11.78
C GLY A 50 -6.58 17.91 -11.27
N LEU A 51 -6.99 18.27 -10.04
CA LEU A 51 -6.62 19.52 -9.39
C LEU A 51 -5.12 19.66 -9.13
N HIS A 52 -4.35 18.56 -9.09
CA HIS A 52 -2.88 18.64 -8.99
C HIS A 52 -2.27 19.35 -10.21
N TYR A 53 -2.92 19.35 -11.37
CA TYR A 53 -2.47 20.08 -12.55
C TYR A 53 -2.35 21.60 -12.29
N PHE A 54 -3.24 22.12 -11.45
CA PHE A 54 -3.32 23.54 -11.07
C PHE A 54 -2.62 23.85 -9.72
N ALA A 55 -1.96 22.87 -9.11
CA ALA A 55 -1.34 23.01 -7.80
C ALA A 55 0.03 23.71 -7.86
N ASP A 56 0.02 24.97 -8.31
CA ASP A 56 1.24 25.76 -8.51
C ASP A 56 1.74 26.41 -7.20
N SER A 57 0.94 26.42 -6.13
CA SER A 57 1.33 26.90 -4.80
C SER A 57 1.39 25.77 -3.76
N SER A 58 2.26 25.92 -2.74
CA SER A 58 2.41 24.92 -1.67
C SER A 58 1.09 24.66 -0.91
N LEU A 59 0.28 25.69 -0.70
CA LEU A 59 -1.02 25.56 -0.02
C LEU A 59 -2.02 24.76 -0.86
N ILE A 60 -2.14 25.05 -2.16
CA ILE A 60 -3.05 24.31 -3.04
C ILE A 60 -2.59 22.85 -3.13
N LEU A 61 -1.30 22.60 -3.29
CA LEU A 61 -0.75 21.25 -3.32
C LEU A 61 -1.07 20.48 -2.03
N LEU A 62 -0.93 21.12 -0.87
CA LEU A 62 -1.27 20.53 0.42
C LEU A 62 -2.76 20.14 0.51
N LEU A 63 -3.66 21.06 0.13
CA LEU A 63 -5.11 20.82 0.16
C LEU A 63 -5.53 19.71 -0.79
N VAL A 64 -4.97 19.70 -2.00
CA VAL A 64 -5.26 18.68 -3.00
C VAL A 64 -4.73 17.31 -2.56
N ARG A 65 -3.56 17.25 -1.91
CA ARG A 65 -3.01 16.01 -1.33
C ARG A 65 -3.86 15.47 -0.18
N LEU A 66 -4.32 16.34 0.72
CA LEU A 66 -5.28 15.98 1.76
C LEU A 66 -6.56 15.39 1.15
N GLY A 67 -7.15 16.08 0.17
CA GLY A 67 -8.35 15.63 -0.53
C GLY A 67 -8.16 14.28 -1.24
N ALA A 68 -7.03 14.08 -1.92
CA ALA A 68 -6.68 12.81 -2.54
C ALA A 68 -6.54 11.68 -1.51
N GLY A 69 -5.98 11.98 -0.33
CA GLY A 69 -5.89 11.04 0.79
C GLY A 69 -7.28 10.61 1.30
N VAL A 70 -8.20 11.56 1.49
CA VAL A 70 -9.60 11.28 1.86
C VAL A 70 -10.30 10.42 0.81
N ALA A 71 -10.18 10.80 -0.47
CA ALA A 71 -10.80 10.08 -1.58
C ALA A 71 -10.30 8.63 -1.67
N SER A 72 -8.98 8.43 -1.57
CA SER A 72 -8.35 7.11 -1.57
C SER A 72 -8.77 6.28 -0.36
N GLY A 73 -8.73 6.85 0.85
CA GLY A 73 -9.11 6.13 2.07
C GLY A 73 -10.59 5.74 2.12
N MET A 74 -11.48 6.49 1.46
CA MET A 74 -12.87 6.10 1.27
C MET A 74 -13.02 4.94 0.27
N MET A 75 -12.29 5.00 -0.84
CA MET A 75 -12.45 4.08 -1.97
C MET A 75 -11.84 2.70 -1.72
N VAL A 76 -10.59 2.65 -1.26
CA VAL A 76 -9.78 1.41 -1.21
C VAL A 76 -10.42 0.33 -0.33
N PRO A 77 -10.85 0.60 0.92
CA PRO A 77 -11.47 -0.42 1.77
C PRO A 77 -12.77 -0.97 1.19
N ALA A 78 -13.59 -0.10 0.59
CA ALA A 78 -14.85 -0.52 -0.03
C ALA A 78 -14.60 -1.36 -1.30
N MET A 79 -13.57 -1.03 -2.08
CA MET A 79 -13.17 -1.75 -3.29
C MET A 79 -12.64 -3.15 -2.97
N LEU A 80 -11.78 -3.29 -1.95
CA LEU A 80 -11.28 -4.59 -1.50
C LEU A 80 -12.40 -5.47 -0.96
N ALA A 81 -13.27 -4.90 -0.12
CA ALA A 81 -14.44 -5.60 0.42
C ALA A 81 -15.39 -6.06 -0.69
N TYR A 82 -15.71 -5.18 -1.65
CA TYR A 82 -16.53 -5.53 -2.80
C TYR A 82 -15.90 -6.65 -3.63
N THR A 83 -14.59 -6.57 -3.89
CA THR A 83 -13.86 -7.61 -4.64
C THR A 83 -13.97 -8.95 -3.94
N TYR A 84 -13.75 -8.99 -2.64
CA TYR A 84 -13.89 -10.21 -1.84
C TYR A 84 -15.33 -10.75 -1.82
N GLU A 85 -16.32 -9.88 -1.65
CA GLU A 85 -17.75 -10.26 -1.58
C GLU A 85 -18.31 -10.71 -2.94
N SER A 86 -17.88 -10.07 -4.02
CA SER A 86 -18.30 -10.37 -5.40
C SER A 86 -17.76 -11.72 -5.93
N GLY A 87 -16.65 -12.20 -5.38
CA GLY A 87 -16.05 -13.48 -5.77
C GLY A 87 -16.85 -14.67 -5.25
N LYS A 88 -17.52 -15.42 -6.16
CA LYS A 88 -18.03 -16.77 -5.86
C LYS A 88 -16.89 -17.72 -5.52
N ASP A 89 -15.81 -17.63 -6.28
CA ASP A 89 -14.57 -18.35 -6.05
C ASP A 89 -13.56 -17.41 -5.36
N LYS A 90 -13.33 -17.64 -4.06
CA LYS A 90 -12.42 -16.82 -3.26
C LYS A 90 -10.98 -16.92 -3.73
N SER A 91 -10.60 -17.96 -4.48
CA SER A 91 -9.25 -18.08 -5.06
C SER A 91 -9.00 -16.96 -6.09
N LYS A 92 -9.99 -16.63 -6.93
CA LYS A 92 -9.87 -15.58 -7.96
C LYS A 92 -9.80 -14.16 -7.41
N VAL A 93 -10.18 -13.94 -6.14
CA VAL A 93 -10.07 -12.64 -5.47
C VAL A 93 -8.61 -12.15 -5.45
N ALA A 94 -7.64 -13.05 -5.26
CA ALA A 94 -6.22 -12.69 -5.27
C ALA A 94 -5.76 -12.15 -6.63
N SER A 95 -6.25 -12.74 -7.73
CA SER A 95 -5.97 -12.25 -9.10
C SER A 95 -6.54 -10.86 -9.32
N VAL A 96 -7.77 -10.57 -8.87
CA VAL A 96 -8.33 -9.21 -9.00
C VAL A 96 -7.55 -8.20 -8.16
N ILE A 97 -7.19 -8.55 -6.93
CA ILE A 97 -6.36 -7.69 -6.05
C ILE A 97 -4.97 -7.46 -6.66
N SER A 98 -4.42 -8.41 -7.43
CA SER A 98 -3.11 -8.27 -8.09
C SER A 98 -3.01 -7.05 -9.01
N PHE A 99 -4.12 -6.61 -9.61
CA PHE A 99 -4.14 -5.42 -10.47
C PHE A 99 -3.73 -4.14 -9.72
N HIS A 100 -3.76 -4.13 -8.39
CA HIS A 100 -3.12 -3.09 -7.60
C HIS A 100 -1.60 -3.01 -7.89
N ALA A 101 -0.89 -4.15 -7.85
CA ALA A 101 0.54 -4.18 -8.16
C ALA A 101 0.83 -3.78 -9.62
N LEU A 102 -0.04 -4.20 -10.55
CA LEU A 102 0.04 -3.77 -11.95
C LEU A 102 -0.16 -2.26 -12.12
N GLY A 103 -1.10 -1.67 -11.39
CA GLY A 103 -1.32 -0.22 -11.38
C GLY A 103 -0.09 0.55 -10.87
N TRP A 104 0.55 0.06 -9.80
CA TRP A 104 1.83 0.61 -9.35
C TRP A 104 2.91 0.50 -10.42
N MET A 105 3.04 -0.66 -11.07
CA MET A 105 4.01 -0.85 -12.16
C MET A 105 3.77 0.14 -13.31
N ALA A 106 2.53 0.28 -13.76
CA ALA A 106 2.15 1.22 -14.80
C ALA A 106 2.47 2.68 -14.40
N GLY A 107 2.23 3.05 -13.14
CA GLY A 107 2.58 4.36 -12.61
C GLY A 107 4.08 4.62 -12.57
N ILE A 108 4.88 3.64 -12.13
CA ILE A 108 6.35 3.74 -12.10
C ILE A 108 6.91 3.87 -13.51
N LEU A 109 6.44 3.04 -14.45
CA LEU A 109 6.83 3.11 -15.85
C LEU A 109 6.44 4.45 -16.49
N ALA A 110 5.20 4.92 -16.25
CA ALA A 110 4.75 6.21 -16.72
C ALA A 110 5.65 7.33 -16.19
N ALA A 111 5.93 7.37 -14.89
CA ALA A 111 6.82 8.36 -14.28
C ALA A 111 8.25 8.31 -14.82
N GLY A 112 8.78 7.11 -15.14
CA GLY A 112 10.10 6.96 -15.74
C GLY A 112 10.20 7.40 -17.21
N ILE A 113 9.08 7.40 -17.94
CA ILE A 113 9.00 7.81 -19.37
C ILE A 113 8.61 9.29 -19.50
N THR A 114 7.67 9.76 -18.68
CA THR A 114 7.15 11.13 -18.74
C THR A 114 7.96 12.04 -17.83
N ASN A 115 8.72 12.96 -18.41
CA ASN A 115 9.39 14.04 -17.67
C ASN A 115 8.44 15.20 -17.29
N ASN A 116 7.12 14.99 -17.27
CA ASN A 116 6.14 16.03 -16.96
C ASN A 116 5.13 15.55 -15.90
N GLU A 117 5.34 16.01 -14.68
CA GLU A 117 4.51 15.72 -13.51
C GLU A 117 3.03 16.11 -13.69
N LYS A 118 2.73 17.24 -14.38
CA LYS A 118 1.35 17.66 -14.65
C LYS A 118 0.61 16.67 -15.56
N THR A 119 1.30 16.11 -16.55
CA THR A 119 0.73 15.09 -17.46
C THR A 119 0.38 13.81 -16.71
N ILE A 120 1.20 13.38 -15.75
CA ILE A 120 0.94 12.17 -14.93
C ILE A 120 -0.38 12.32 -14.16
N PHE A 121 -0.65 13.50 -13.60
CA PHE A 121 -1.89 13.78 -12.88
C PHE A 121 -3.13 13.79 -13.80
N LEU A 122 -3.00 14.29 -15.03
CA LEU A 122 -4.08 14.21 -16.03
C LEU A 122 -4.36 12.77 -16.47
N ILE A 123 -3.31 11.97 -16.70
CA ILE A 123 -3.46 10.53 -17.00
C ILE A 123 -4.17 9.82 -15.85
N SER A 124 -3.76 10.10 -14.61
CA SER A 124 -4.40 9.54 -13.40
C SER A 124 -5.89 9.88 -13.34
N THR A 125 -6.25 11.12 -13.68
CA THR A 125 -7.64 11.57 -13.77
C THR A 125 -8.43 10.76 -14.79
N GLY A 126 -7.89 10.57 -16.00
CA GLY A 126 -8.50 9.75 -17.04
C GLY A 126 -8.71 8.30 -16.60
N LEU A 127 -7.73 7.71 -15.90
CA LEU A 127 -7.84 6.34 -15.36
C LEU A 127 -8.93 6.22 -14.28
N PHE A 128 -9.07 7.21 -13.39
CA PHE A 128 -10.16 7.21 -12.41
C PHE A 128 -11.54 7.38 -13.07
N LEU A 129 -11.66 8.20 -14.12
CA LEU A 129 -12.90 8.33 -14.89
C LEU A 129 -13.23 7.04 -15.65
N ALA A 130 -12.24 6.36 -16.22
CA ALA A 130 -12.42 5.04 -16.82
C ALA A 130 -12.89 4.02 -15.76
N GLY A 131 -12.26 4.00 -14.59
CA GLY A 131 -12.67 3.16 -13.46
C GLY A 131 -14.11 3.44 -13.02
N LEU A 132 -14.51 4.72 -12.95
CA LEU A 132 -15.89 5.13 -12.68
C LEU A 132 -16.85 4.56 -13.72
N PHE A 133 -16.54 4.72 -15.01
CA PHE A 133 -17.35 4.19 -16.10
C PHE A 133 -17.56 2.67 -15.98
N PHE A 134 -16.48 1.91 -15.75
CA PHE A 134 -16.59 0.45 -15.56
C PHE A 134 -17.34 0.09 -14.28
N SER A 135 -17.26 0.90 -13.23
CA SER A 135 -17.98 0.65 -11.97
C SER A 135 -19.51 0.68 -12.11
N TYR A 136 -20.05 1.28 -13.18
CA TYR A 136 -21.49 1.24 -13.46
C TYR A 136 -21.95 -0.12 -13.98
N ARG A 137 -21.04 -0.91 -14.58
CA ARG A 137 -21.31 -2.28 -15.06
C ARG A 137 -21.21 -3.33 -13.95
N LEU A 138 -20.73 -2.94 -12.76
CA LEU A 138 -20.56 -3.85 -11.64
C LEU A 138 -21.91 -4.24 -11.02
N PRO A 139 -22.16 -5.54 -10.78
CA PRO A 139 -23.40 -6.01 -10.18
C PRO A 139 -23.58 -5.51 -8.75
N LYS A 140 -24.82 -5.16 -8.39
CA LYS A 140 -25.19 -4.86 -7.01
C LYS A 140 -25.42 -6.17 -6.26
N PHE A 141 -24.85 -6.27 -5.06
CA PHE A 141 -25.06 -7.40 -4.15
C PHE A 141 -25.73 -6.92 -2.88
N THR A 142 -26.56 -7.77 -2.28
CA THR A 142 -27.08 -7.56 -0.94
C THR A 142 -26.00 -7.91 0.07
N ILE A 143 -25.63 -6.95 0.90
CA ILE A 143 -24.56 -7.10 1.90
C ILE A 143 -25.19 -6.94 3.27
N SER A 144 -24.90 -7.88 4.17
CA SER A 144 -25.37 -7.78 5.56
C SER A 144 -24.77 -6.55 6.22
N ARG A 145 -25.64 -5.75 6.84
CA ARG A 145 -25.22 -4.57 7.58
C ARG A 145 -24.56 -4.98 8.88
N GLU A 146 -23.42 -4.38 9.19
CA GLU A 146 -22.76 -4.54 10.48
C GLU A 146 -23.02 -3.31 11.34
N VAL A 147 -23.99 -3.38 12.25
CA VAL A 147 -24.43 -2.22 13.07
C VAL A 147 -23.84 -2.21 14.47
N THR A 148 -23.08 -3.25 14.84
CA THR A 148 -22.49 -3.40 16.18
C THR A 148 -21.65 -2.19 16.58
N PRO A 149 -21.88 -1.56 17.73
CA PRO A 149 -20.99 -0.53 18.25
C PRO A 149 -19.60 -1.10 18.56
N GLY A 150 -18.55 -0.28 18.39
CA GLY A 150 -17.19 -0.70 18.74
C GLY A 150 -16.53 -1.72 17.78
N THR A 151 -17.16 -2.08 16.65
CA THR A 151 -16.61 -3.04 15.67
C THR A 151 -15.15 -2.76 15.31
N THR A 152 -14.79 -1.52 14.98
CA THR A 152 -13.41 -1.17 14.59
C THR A 152 -12.41 -1.52 15.70
N LYS A 153 -12.75 -1.20 16.96
CA LYS A 153 -11.92 -1.53 18.12
C LYS A 153 -11.80 -3.04 18.30
N ASN A 154 -12.90 -3.77 18.15
CA ASN A 154 -12.90 -5.24 18.27
C ASN A 154 -12.02 -5.88 17.20
N VAL A 155 -12.11 -5.43 15.94
CA VAL A 155 -11.26 -5.90 14.84
C VAL A 155 -9.78 -5.66 15.15
N ILE A 156 -9.41 -4.47 15.65
CA ILE A 156 -8.03 -4.16 16.04
C ILE A 156 -7.55 -5.10 17.16
N LEU A 157 -8.35 -5.29 18.21
CA LEU A 157 -7.96 -6.07 19.39
C LEU A 157 -7.83 -7.56 19.07
N GLN A 158 -8.77 -8.12 18.30
CA GLN A 158 -8.75 -9.53 17.89
C GLN A 158 -7.55 -9.85 16.99
N ASN A 159 -7.14 -8.89 16.14
CA ASN A 159 -6.07 -9.07 15.16
C ASN A 159 -4.81 -8.28 15.53
N LYS A 160 -4.61 -7.95 16.82
CA LYS A 160 -3.56 -7.02 17.28
C LYS A 160 -2.15 -7.42 16.83
N TYR A 161 -1.83 -8.71 16.83
CA TYR A 161 -0.51 -9.20 16.40
C TYR A 161 -0.32 -9.12 14.89
N LEU A 162 -1.41 -9.29 14.11
CA LEU A 162 -1.37 -9.10 12.66
C LEU A 162 -1.12 -7.63 12.33
N PHE A 163 -1.87 -6.72 12.94
CA PHE A 163 -1.69 -5.28 12.71
C PHE A 163 -0.35 -4.77 13.24
N LEU A 164 0.10 -5.20 14.41
CA LEU A 164 1.41 -4.81 14.95
C LEU A 164 2.56 -5.34 14.08
N SER A 165 2.50 -6.60 13.65
CA SER A 165 3.49 -7.17 12.74
C SER A 165 3.52 -6.44 11.39
N LEU A 166 2.34 -6.17 10.82
CA LEU A 166 2.19 -5.37 9.60
C LEU A 166 2.82 -3.99 9.77
N LEU A 167 2.48 -3.28 10.84
CA LEU A 167 2.97 -1.94 11.15
C LEU A 167 4.50 -1.93 11.20
N LEU A 168 5.10 -2.78 12.04
CA LEU A 168 6.55 -2.84 12.23
C LEU A 168 7.28 -3.19 10.92
N ARG A 169 6.80 -4.20 10.18
CA ARG A 169 7.38 -4.57 8.89
C ARG A 169 7.30 -3.41 7.91
N HIS A 170 6.16 -2.75 7.84
CA HIS A 170 5.93 -1.69 6.86
C HIS A 170 6.65 -0.39 7.23
N ILE A 171 6.90 -0.10 8.52
CA ILE A 171 7.78 0.99 8.96
C ILE A 171 9.19 0.75 8.40
N GLY A 172 9.73 -0.47 8.54
CA GLY A 172 11.02 -0.82 7.96
C GLY A 172 11.05 -0.63 6.44
N ALA A 173 10.02 -1.14 5.74
CA ALA A 173 9.91 -1.00 4.28
C ALA A 173 9.79 0.45 3.81
N ALA A 174 8.92 1.25 4.43
CA ALA A 174 8.75 2.66 4.11
C ALA A 174 10.02 3.47 4.41
N SER A 175 10.77 3.09 5.45
CA SER A 175 12.07 3.69 5.74
C SER A 175 13.07 3.42 4.59
N VAL A 176 13.18 2.16 4.15
CA VAL A 176 14.06 1.78 3.02
C VAL A 176 13.65 2.49 1.74
N TRP A 177 12.37 2.53 1.39
CA TRP A 177 11.91 3.17 0.14
C TRP A 177 12.17 4.68 0.11
N THR A 178 12.27 5.33 1.27
CA THR A 178 12.58 6.77 1.35
C THR A 178 14.00 7.07 0.88
N ILE A 179 14.95 6.19 1.21
CA ILE A 179 16.38 6.40 0.99
C ILE A 179 16.95 5.56 -0.16
N LEU A 180 16.26 4.51 -0.60
CA LEU A 180 16.76 3.61 -1.64
C LEU A 180 17.06 4.32 -2.96
N PRO A 181 16.20 5.19 -3.52
CA PRO A 181 16.54 5.92 -4.74
C PRO A 181 17.80 6.78 -4.58
N LEU A 182 17.99 7.41 -3.41
CA LEU A 182 19.18 8.21 -3.10
C LEU A 182 20.43 7.32 -3.03
N ILE A 183 20.37 6.18 -2.33
CA ILE A 183 21.49 5.22 -2.31
C ILE A 183 21.86 4.75 -3.72
N LEU A 184 20.87 4.39 -4.53
CA LEU A 184 21.13 3.90 -5.89
C LEU A 184 21.81 4.98 -6.74
N THR A 185 21.33 6.22 -6.68
CA THR A 185 21.80 7.31 -7.54
C THR A 185 23.08 7.97 -7.01
N GLU A 186 23.12 8.36 -5.74
CA GLU A 186 24.21 9.14 -5.14
C GLU A 186 25.40 8.28 -4.70
N ILE A 187 25.15 7.05 -4.24
CA ILE A 187 26.23 6.14 -3.77
C ILE A 187 26.66 5.19 -4.89
N PHE A 188 25.71 4.59 -5.60
CA PHE A 188 26.01 3.58 -6.63
C PHE A 188 25.98 4.10 -8.07
N GLY A 189 25.76 5.41 -8.27
CA GLY A 189 25.85 6.05 -9.60
C GLY A 189 24.76 5.62 -10.58
N ALA A 190 23.63 5.09 -10.10
CA ALA A 190 22.53 4.63 -10.95
C ALA A 190 21.83 5.80 -11.64
N LYS A 191 21.38 5.58 -12.87
CA LYS A 191 20.52 6.50 -13.62
C LYS A 191 19.05 6.33 -13.21
N LEU A 192 18.22 7.33 -13.46
CA LEU A 192 16.79 7.30 -13.07
C LEU A 192 16.01 6.13 -13.70
N TYR A 193 16.33 5.72 -14.93
CA TYR A 193 15.70 4.54 -15.53
C TYR A 193 16.15 3.24 -14.85
N GLU A 194 17.36 3.18 -14.28
CA GLU A 194 17.86 2.02 -13.55
C GLU A 194 17.15 1.89 -12.20
N VAL A 195 16.89 3.01 -11.53
CA VAL A 195 15.98 3.04 -10.36
C VAL A 195 14.60 2.52 -10.76
N SER A 196 14.06 2.95 -11.90
CA SER A 196 12.76 2.49 -12.38
C SER A 196 12.75 0.97 -12.63
N ILE A 197 13.81 0.41 -13.25
CA ILE A 197 13.97 -1.05 -13.45
C ILE A 197 13.94 -1.79 -12.11
N VAL A 198 14.65 -1.29 -11.09
CA VAL A 198 14.67 -1.87 -9.75
C VAL A 198 13.28 -1.93 -9.12
N TYR A 199 12.47 -0.86 -9.24
CA TYR A 199 11.09 -0.84 -8.71
C TYR A 199 10.09 -1.65 -9.56
N VAL A 200 10.31 -1.74 -10.87
CA VAL A 200 9.52 -2.61 -11.75
C VAL A 200 9.71 -4.08 -11.37
N ALA A 201 10.93 -4.50 -11.02
CA ALA A 201 11.18 -5.87 -10.55
C ALA A 201 10.29 -6.23 -9.35
N ASN A 202 10.14 -5.33 -8.37
CA ASN A 202 9.22 -5.51 -7.24
C ASN A 202 7.76 -5.68 -7.70
N THR A 203 7.23 -4.72 -8.44
CA THR A 203 5.81 -4.70 -8.78
C THR A 203 5.42 -5.81 -9.78
N ALA A 204 6.30 -6.14 -10.73
CA ALA A 204 6.11 -7.24 -11.67
C ALA A 204 6.09 -8.60 -10.93
N THR A 205 7.06 -8.85 -10.04
CA THR A 205 7.08 -10.09 -9.25
C THR A 205 5.86 -10.17 -8.34
N ALA A 206 5.45 -9.07 -7.70
CA ALA A 206 4.22 -9.05 -6.90
C ALA A 206 2.99 -9.43 -7.73
N PHE A 207 2.81 -8.83 -8.91
CA PHE A 207 1.68 -9.13 -9.80
C PHE A 207 1.66 -10.61 -10.20
N VAL A 208 2.79 -11.17 -10.64
CA VAL A 208 2.88 -12.58 -11.03
C VAL A 208 2.54 -13.50 -9.84
N LEU A 209 3.16 -13.29 -8.68
CA LEU A 209 2.95 -14.14 -7.50
C LEU A 209 1.53 -14.05 -6.96
N MET A 210 0.91 -12.86 -6.95
CA MET A 210 -0.49 -12.70 -6.54
C MET A 210 -1.46 -13.44 -7.48
N ASN A 211 -1.17 -13.48 -8.80
CA ASN A 211 -1.95 -14.30 -9.73
C ASN A 211 -1.75 -15.80 -9.54
N LEU A 212 -0.52 -16.25 -9.22
CA LEU A 212 -0.28 -17.66 -8.89
C LEU A 212 -1.03 -18.10 -7.63
N MET A 213 -1.28 -17.19 -6.69
CA MET A 213 -2.12 -17.44 -5.50
C MET A 213 -3.60 -17.64 -5.81
N ALA A 214 -4.05 -17.35 -7.03
CA ALA A 214 -5.42 -17.58 -7.44
C ALA A 214 -5.74 -19.04 -7.79
N GLY A 215 -4.76 -19.94 -7.80
CA GLY A 215 -5.04 -21.37 -8.04
C GLY A 215 -3.87 -22.33 -7.82
N LYS A 216 -2.62 -21.86 -7.86
CA LYS A 216 -1.43 -22.73 -7.72
C LYS A 216 -0.85 -22.76 -6.30
N ILE A 217 -1.07 -21.70 -5.50
CA ILE A 217 -0.53 -21.59 -4.13
C ILE A 217 -1.67 -21.68 -3.11
N SER A 218 -1.92 -22.89 -2.61
CA SER A 218 -3.04 -23.25 -1.72
C SER A 218 -2.63 -23.46 -0.26
N ILE A 219 -1.85 -22.53 0.31
CA ILE A 219 -1.55 -22.53 1.75
C ILE A 219 -2.46 -21.57 2.54
N GLN A 220 -2.55 -21.76 3.85
CA GLN A 220 -3.39 -20.94 4.73
C GLN A 220 -3.00 -19.45 4.69
N ASN A 221 -3.99 -18.56 4.71
CA ASN A 221 -3.79 -17.10 4.57
C ASN A 221 -2.88 -16.52 5.67
N ILE A 222 -3.01 -16.98 6.91
CA ILE A 222 -2.11 -16.60 8.01
C ILE A 222 -0.68 -17.06 7.75
N THR A 223 -0.49 -18.26 7.20
CA THR A 223 0.84 -18.77 6.83
C THR A 223 1.42 -17.92 5.71
N LYS A 224 0.62 -17.51 4.70
CA LYS A 224 1.08 -16.57 3.67
C LYS A 224 1.55 -15.26 4.29
N PHE A 225 0.78 -14.71 5.22
CA PHE A 225 1.14 -13.48 5.93
C PHE A 225 2.47 -13.62 6.67
N LYS A 226 2.65 -14.70 7.46
CA LYS A 226 3.90 -14.97 8.21
C LYS A 226 5.11 -15.14 7.29
N ILE A 227 4.96 -15.84 6.17
CA ILE A 227 6.01 -15.99 5.15
C ILE A 227 6.40 -14.62 4.58
N GLY A 228 5.42 -13.80 4.20
CA GLY A 228 5.68 -12.48 3.66
C GLY A 228 6.42 -11.56 4.64
N VAL A 229 6.01 -11.56 5.92
CA VAL A 229 6.71 -10.81 6.97
C VAL A 229 8.13 -11.37 7.18
N GLY A 230 8.28 -12.67 7.34
CA GLY A 230 9.57 -13.31 7.64
C GLY A 230 10.60 -13.14 6.51
N LEU A 231 10.20 -13.36 5.25
CA LEU A 231 11.08 -13.18 4.10
C LEU A 231 11.58 -11.73 3.95
N THR A 232 10.86 -10.75 4.51
CA THR A 232 11.27 -9.34 4.44
C THR A 232 12.60 -9.10 5.18
N VAL A 233 12.94 -9.91 6.19
CA VAL A 233 14.22 -9.82 6.89
C VAL A 233 15.40 -10.08 5.94
N PHE A 234 15.31 -11.13 5.12
CA PHE A 234 16.35 -11.48 4.15
C PHE A 234 16.47 -10.44 3.03
N VAL A 235 15.37 -9.82 2.63
CA VAL A 235 15.38 -8.71 1.67
C VAL A 235 16.30 -7.59 2.17
N PHE A 236 16.04 -7.06 3.37
CA PHE A 236 16.79 -5.91 3.87
C PHE A 236 18.20 -6.28 4.30
N ALA A 237 18.44 -7.53 4.74
CA ALA A 237 19.79 -8.03 4.98
C ALA A 237 20.60 -8.09 3.68
N GLY A 238 19.97 -8.54 2.58
CA GLY A 238 20.56 -8.51 1.25
C GLY A 238 20.84 -7.08 0.76
N MET A 239 19.92 -6.14 1.01
CA MET A 239 20.12 -4.74 0.65
C MET A 239 21.24 -4.07 1.45
N ALA A 240 21.45 -4.47 2.71
CA ALA A 240 22.49 -3.91 3.57
C ALA A 240 23.92 -4.24 3.09
N VAL A 241 24.10 -5.28 2.27
CA VAL A 241 25.40 -5.70 1.72
C VAL A 241 25.56 -5.37 0.23
N MET A 242 24.67 -4.55 -0.32
CA MET A 242 24.79 -4.10 -1.71
C MET A 242 26.06 -3.28 -1.91
N SER A 243 26.80 -3.57 -2.98
CA SER A 243 27.97 -2.80 -3.45
C SER A 243 27.75 -2.17 -4.82
N SER A 244 26.62 -2.47 -5.48
CA SER A 244 26.26 -1.91 -6.77
C SER A 244 24.74 -1.85 -6.93
N TRP A 245 24.24 -0.94 -7.77
CA TRP A 245 22.81 -0.69 -7.92
C TRP A 245 22.03 -1.91 -8.45
N TRP A 246 22.62 -2.72 -9.32
CA TRP A 246 21.93 -3.86 -9.95
C TRP A 246 21.65 -4.98 -8.94
N MET A 247 22.39 -5.04 -7.83
CA MET A 247 22.12 -5.96 -6.71
C MET A 247 20.77 -5.68 -6.04
N ALA A 248 20.21 -4.48 -6.23
CA ALA A 248 18.87 -4.15 -5.76
C ALA A 248 17.77 -4.89 -6.52
N ILE A 249 18.02 -5.30 -7.78
CA ILE A 249 17.02 -5.98 -8.63
C ILE A 249 16.51 -7.28 -7.98
N PRO A 250 17.37 -8.27 -7.63
CA PRO A 250 16.91 -9.49 -6.98
C PRO A 250 16.29 -9.22 -5.60
N CYS A 251 16.81 -8.24 -4.85
CA CYS A 251 16.25 -7.87 -3.55
C CYS A 251 14.83 -7.28 -3.69
N MET A 252 14.61 -6.42 -4.68
CA MET A 252 13.30 -5.82 -4.97
C MET A 252 12.32 -6.81 -5.59
N ALA A 253 12.78 -7.73 -6.45
CA ALA A 253 11.95 -8.86 -6.87
C ALA A 253 11.47 -9.67 -5.65
N LEU A 254 12.36 -9.92 -4.68
CA LEU A 254 12.00 -10.58 -3.42
C LEU A 254 11.05 -9.72 -2.57
N VAL A 255 11.18 -8.38 -2.55
CA VAL A 255 10.14 -7.49 -1.98
C VAL A 255 8.79 -7.80 -2.60
N GLY A 256 8.72 -7.96 -3.92
CA GLY A 256 7.51 -8.32 -4.64
C GLY A 256 6.89 -9.64 -4.16
N VAL A 257 7.73 -10.67 -3.96
CA VAL A 257 7.31 -11.94 -3.34
C VAL A 257 6.77 -11.69 -1.93
N THR A 258 7.51 -11.00 -1.07
CA THR A 258 7.09 -10.75 0.31
C THR A 258 5.78 -9.98 0.39
N TRP A 259 5.59 -9.01 -0.51
CA TRP A 259 4.37 -8.21 -0.61
C TRP A 259 3.19 -9.04 -1.08
N ALA A 260 3.35 -9.87 -2.10
CA ALA A 260 2.29 -10.76 -2.57
C ALA A 260 1.77 -11.66 -1.44
N PHE A 261 2.69 -12.30 -0.70
CA PHE A 261 2.36 -13.20 0.41
C PHE A 261 1.71 -12.45 1.58
N LEU A 262 2.30 -11.34 2.00
CA LEU A 262 1.80 -10.52 3.11
C LEU A 262 0.45 -9.90 2.80
N TYR A 263 0.31 -9.24 1.64
CA TYR A 263 -0.88 -8.48 1.30
C TYR A 263 -2.08 -9.40 1.08
N ILE A 264 -1.94 -10.42 0.22
CA ILE A 264 -3.02 -11.39 -0.03
C ILE A 264 -3.38 -12.15 1.24
N GLY A 265 -2.38 -12.69 1.96
CA GLY A 265 -2.60 -13.44 3.19
C GLY A 265 -3.31 -12.61 4.26
N GLY A 266 -2.83 -11.39 4.50
CA GLY A 266 -3.39 -10.49 5.51
C GLY A 266 -4.78 -10.00 5.15
N SER A 267 -4.98 -9.49 3.92
CA SER A 267 -6.26 -8.90 3.51
C SER A 267 -7.37 -9.95 3.45
N ILE A 268 -7.10 -11.12 2.88
CA ILE A 268 -8.12 -12.18 2.76
C ILE A 268 -8.46 -12.75 4.14
N HIS A 269 -7.45 -13.04 4.98
CA HIS A 269 -7.70 -13.52 6.35
C HIS A 269 -8.57 -12.54 7.16
N LEU A 270 -8.29 -11.24 7.06
CA LEU A 270 -9.08 -10.21 7.74
C LEU A 270 -10.51 -10.12 7.20
N MET A 271 -10.71 -10.24 5.89
CA MET A 271 -12.05 -10.20 5.28
C MET A 271 -12.86 -11.47 5.55
N GLU A 272 -12.21 -12.63 5.65
CA GLU A 272 -12.83 -13.91 6.02
C GLU A 272 -13.46 -13.83 7.42
N ASN A 273 -12.73 -13.26 8.38
CA ASN A 273 -13.06 -13.36 9.80
C ASN A 273 -13.66 -12.08 10.42
N ASN A 274 -13.79 -10.99 9.66
CA ASN A 274 -14.25 -9.71 10.18
C ASN A 274 -15.18 -8.99 9.18
N PRO A 275 -15.86 -7.90 9.60
CA PRO A 275 -16.54 -6.97 8.69
C PRO A 275 -15.54 -6.40 7.66
N LYS A 276 -15.85 -6.64 6.38
CA LYS A 276 -14.85 -6.67 5.30
C LYS A 276 -14.26 -5.30 5.02
N SER A 277 -15.11 -4.27 5.00
CA SER A 277 -14.67 -2.91 4.71
C SER A 277 -14.00 -2.26 5.92
N THR A 278 -14.44 -2.58 7.13
CA THR A 278 -13.84 -2.14 8.40
C THR A 278 -12.44 -2.73 8.55
N SER A 279 -12.28 -4.04 8.36
CA SER A 279 -10.99 -4.72 8.54
C SER A 279 -9.96 -4.31 7.50
N THR A 280 -10.37 -4.17 6.23
CA THR A 280 -9.50 -3.59 5.18
C THR A 280 -9.21 -2.11 5.41
N GLY A 281 -10.14 -1.36 6.02
CA GLY A 281 -9.93 0.03 6.45
C GLY A 281 -8.81 0.14 7.48
N VAL A 282 -8.85 -0.69 8.53
CA VAL A 282 -7.78 -0.76 9.54
C VAL A 282 -6.45 -1.24 8.93
N PHE A 283 -6.49 -2.22 8.03
CA PHE A 283 -5.30 -2.71 7.33
C PHE A 283 -4.64 -1.60 6.50
N ASN A 284 -5.43 -0.87 5.71
CA ASN A 284 -4.96 0.26 4.92
C ASN A 284 -4.42 1.39 5.80
N SER A 285 -5.13 1.73 6.88
CA SER A 285 -4.67 2.71 7.87
C SER A 285 -3.32 2.33 8.48
N THR A 286 -3.11 1.05 8.78
CA THR A 286 -1.86 0.56 9.37
C THR A 286 -0.68 0.78 8.41
N ILE A 287 -0.88 0.51 7.13
CA ILE A 287 0.11 0.82 6.07
C ILE A 287 0.34 2.33 5.96
N SER A 288 -0.72 3.15 5.97
CA SER A 288 -0.60 4.60 5.90
C SER A 288 0.14 5.19 7.11
N ILE A 289 -0.08 4.67 8.32
CA ILE A 289 0.69 5.06 9.53
C ILE A 289 2.18 4.77 9.31
N ALA A 290 2.51 3.57 8.81
CA ALA A 290 3.89 3.22 8.49
C ALA A 290 4.52 4.13 7.43
N ASN A 291 3.75 4.57 6.42
CA ASN A 291 4.21 5.49 5.39
C ASN A 291 4.43 6.93 5.89
N VAL A 292 3.93 7.28 7.08
CA VAL A 292 4.29 8.54 7.77
C VAL A 292 5.52 8.33 8.64
N ILE A 293 5.53 7.28 9.46
CA ILE A 293 6.59 7.03 10.45
C ILE A 293 7.91 6.65 9.78
N GLY A 294 7.87 5.79 8.76
CA GLY A 294 9.06 5.26 8.08
C GLY A 294 9.97 6.35 7.51
N PRO A 295 9.47 7.28 6.68
CA PRO A 295 10.29 8.37 6.14
C PRO A 295 10.91 9.26 7.23
N VAL A 296 10.20 9.52 8.33
CA VAL A 296 10.73 10.30 9.47
C VAL A 296 11.89 9.57 10.14
N ILE A 297 11.74 8.26 10.39
CA ILE A 297 12.82 7.44 10.94
C ILE A 297 14.00 7.36 9.98
N ALA A 298 13.75 7.13 8.69
CA ALA A 298 14.80 7.06 7.67
C ALA A 298 15.59 8.37 7.54
N GLY A 299 14.90 9.51 7.52
CA GLY A 299 15.55 10.82 7.47
C GLY A 299 16.40 11.08 8.72
N THR A 300 15.90 10.70 9.90
CA THR A 300 16.64 10.83 11.16
C THR A 300 17.90 9.95 11.16
N ILE A 301 17.75 8.65 10.84
CA ILE A 301 18.89 7.72 10.80
C ILE A 301 19.88 8.12 9.72
N GLY A 302 19.40 8.48 8.52
CA GLY A 302 20.24 8.91 7.39
C GLY A 302 21.08 10.14 7.75
N PHE A 303 20.49 11.12 8.44
CA PHE A 303 21.20 12.32 8.86
C PHE A 303 22.34 12.05 9.86
N TRP A 304 22.11 11.18 10.86
CA TRP A 304 23.09 10.94 11.93
C TRP A 304 24.07 9.78 11.66
N TYR A 305 23.65 8.77 10.89
CA TYR A 305 24.36 7.49 10.74
C TYR A 305 24.59 7.08 9.27
N LYS A 306 24.31 7.98 8.31
CA LYS A 306 24.33 7.73 6.85
C LYS A 306 23.20 6.82 6.37
N GLU A 307 22.90 6.90 5.08
CA GLU A 307 21.74 6.27 4.42
C GLU A 307 21.75 4.74 4.57
N MET A 308 22.92 4.11 4.49
CA MET A 308 23.07 2.66 4.64
C MET A 308 22.63 2.14 6.02
N ALA A 309 22.69 2.98 7.07
CA ALA A 309 22.26 2.56 8.41
C ALA A 309 20.75 2.27 8.49
N VAL A 310 19.95 2.84 7.58
CA VAL A 310 18.52 2.56 7.47
C VAL A 310 18.25 1.10 7.10
N MET A 311 19.14 0.44 6.35
CA MET A 311 19.01 -0.97 6.01
C MET A 311 19.13 -1.86 7.25
N TYR A 312 20.10 -1.58 8.14
CA TYR A 312 20.25 -2.33 9.40
C TYR A 312 19.06 -2.12 10.34
N PHE A 313 18.54 -0.90 10.43
CA PHE A 313 17.29 -0.64 11.14
C PHE A 313 16.12 -1.45 10.58
N ALA A 314 15.98 -1.48 9.25
CA ALA A 314 14.92 -2.24 8.57
C ALA A 314 15.04 -3.75 8.86
N VAL A 315 16.25 -4.31 8.88
CA VAL A 315 16.49 -5.70 9.30
C VAL A 315 16.02 -5.94 10.74
N ALA A 316 16.42 -5.08 11.67
CA ALA A 316 16.07 -5.21 13.08
C ALA A 316 14.55 -5.15 13.30
N ILE A 317 13.88 -4.12 12.78
CA ILE A 317 12.43 -3.94 12.97
C ILE A 317 11.62 -5.03 12.25
N CYS A 318 12.04 -5.48 11.06
CA CYS A 318 11.37 -6.59 10.37
C CYS A 318 11.58 -7.94 11.07
N THR A 319 12.71 -8.13 11.76
CA THR A 319 12.94 -9.30 12.60
C THR A 319 11.97 -9.31 13.79
N VAL A 320 11.81 -8.17 14.47
CA VAL A 320 10.79 -8.03 15.52
C VAL A 320 9.39 -8.25 14.95
N ALA A 321 9.09 -7.68 13.78
CA ALA A 321 7.80 -7.88 13.10
C ALA A 321 7.51 -9.35 12.82
N PHE A 322 8.53 -10.13 12.41
CA PHE A 322 8.41 -11.56 12.20
C PHE A 322 8.11 -12.31 13.50
N PHE A 323 8.82 -12.06 14.59
CA PHE A 323 8.53 -12.68 15.88
C PHE A 323 7.12 -12.32 16.40
N VAL A 324 6.67 -11.09 16.20
CA VAL A 324 5.29 -10.69 16.50
C VAL A 324 4.30 -11.47 15.64
N SER A 325 4.60 -11.69 14.35
CA SER A 325 3.74 -12.45 13.43
C SER A 325 3.51 -13.88 13.92
N LEU A 326 4.50 -14.51 14.58
CA LEU A 326 4.39 -15.88 15.09
C LEU A 326 3.30 -16.02 16.16
N LYS A 327 2.96 -14.93 16.86
CA LYS A 327 1.89 -14.89 17.87
C LYS A 327 0.47 -14.83 17.29
N ILE A 328 0.32 -14.68 15.96
CA ILE A 328 -0.98 -14.74 15.29
C ILE A 328 -1.52 -16.16 15.37
N ARG A 329 -2.66 -16.32 16.04
CA ARG A 329 -3.41 -17.58 16.15
C ARG A 329 -4.32 -17.77 14.93
N LYS A 330 -4.66 -19.02 14.65
CA LYS A 330 -5.64 -19.36 13.60
C LYS A 330 -7.02 -18.82 13.94
#